data_AF-A0A1D2VEB8-F1
#
_entry.id   AF-A0A1D2VEB8-F1
#
_cell.length_a   1.000
_cell.length_b   1.000
_cell.length_c   1.000
_cell.angle_alpha   90.00
_cell.angle_beta   90.00
_cell.angle_gamma   90.00
#
_symmetry.space_group_name_H-M   'P 1'
#
loop_
_entity.id
_entity.type
_entity.pdbx_description
1 polymer ?
#
loop_
_entity_poly.entity_id
_entity_poly.type
_entity_poly.pdbx_seq_one_letter_code
_entity_poly.pdbx_strand_id
1 'polypeptide(L)'
;MTEKLKIETEKIMKIFEKKLDSSNLLLKDLKNECLKLKAEMEDKINFYENKIEMKEKAIETLKETIDNEKLGAFESFESHLKTQNELVKLSKEEYNRFKSEADNKIKSLEEIISSRNSEINQVKLQLNEETQKLKKLEESLYSKINLINNIKKENSDLNSKISHLKTDMLEQERIVNKLKNENKNKNRNENVFIEEAKSAIRKLLEEFKKENIIVESKSKKTIVELEDKIKMSNLKLIKFESVYFLEREKCQTLQNKVEETKKILINEREIWKKLSQENNLLNKIKVKLSNDIEDLNKKNKNYEHTIKNLQEKVKDLGIFQESSIICDDSETPKPKLVIANTQRVFSPKKTTGNKRRFLIEPEEFCEEIVSFESKKRQTTIQKLLIEDEKYSVDNLDDSCIDSKALIIKPSTKRYIKKRNRTLK
;
A
#
# COMPACT_ATOMS: atom_id res chain seq x y z
N MET A 1 95.70 -87.74 111.34
CA MET A 1 95.41 -87.49 109.90
C MET A 1 93.94 -87.12 109.66
N THR A 2 93.01 -87.70 110.43
CA THR A 2 91.55 -87.50 110.37
C THR A 2 91.06 -86.07 110.70
N GLU A 3 91.74 -85.35 111.58
CA GLU A 3 91.27 -84.03 112.04
C GLU A 3 91.53 -82.89 111.03
N LYS A 4 92.64 -82.95 110.28
CA LYS A 4 92.92 -82.01 109.19
C LYS A 4 91.91 -82.12 108.05
N LEU A 5 91.54 -83.35 107.67
CA LEU A 5 90.50 -83.62 106.67
C LEU A 5 89.12 -83.07 107.10
N LYS A 6 88.79 -83.15 108.39
CA LYS A 6 87.54 -82.60 108.95
C LYS A 6 87.50 -81.07 108.87
N ILE A 7 88.61 -80.40 109.18
CA ILE A 7 88.72 -78.94 109.08
C ILE A 7 88.65 -78.47 107.61
N GLU A 8 89.26 -79.21 106.69
CA GLU A 8 89.30 -78.86 105.27
C GLU A 8 87.95 -79.09 104.57
N THR A 9 87.25 -80.18 104.91
CA THR A 9 85.86 -80.41 104.47
C THR A 9 84.90 -79.35 105.01
N GLU A 10 85.06 -78.92 106.26
CA GLU A 10 84.23 -77.85 106.83
C GLU A 10 84.48 -76.49 106.16
N LYS A 11 85.74 -76.19 105.77
CA LYS A 11 86.07 -75.00 104.96
C LYS A 11 85.44 -75.06 103.58
N ILE A 12 85.49 -76.22 102.92
CA ILE A 12 84.86 -76.42 101.61
C ILE A 12 83.34 -76.25 101.71
N MET A 13 82.69 -76.83 102.72
CA MET A 13 81.26 -76.67 102.96
C MET A 13 80.87 -75.20 103.19
N LYS A 14 81.62 -74.45 104.00
CA LYS A 14 81.38 -73.00 104.20
C LYS A 14 81.55 -72.19 102.92
N ILE A 15 82.46 -72.58 102.03
CA ILE A 15 82.61 -71.93 100.71
C ILE A 15 81.41 -72.26 99.82
N PHE A 16 80.93 -73.50 99.83
CA PHE A 16 79.74 -73.91 99.09
C PHE A 16 78.48 -73.22 99.60
N GLU A 17 78.27 -73.13 100.91
CA GLU A 17 77.15 -72.40 101.53
C GLU A 17 77.16 -70.93 101.12
N LYS A 18 78.32 -70.24 101.21
CA LYS A 18 78.43 -68.84 100.75
C LYS A 18 78.14 -68.66 99.26
N LYS A 19 78.59 -69.60 98.41
CA LYS A 19 78.29 -69.57 96.98
C LYS A 19 76.80 -69.81 96.72
N LEU A 20 76.20 -70.75 97.45
CA LEU A 20 74.78 -71.06 97.35
C LEU A 20 73.92 -69.87 97.79
N ASP A 21 74.27 -69.21 98.89
CA ASP A 21 73.60 -68.00 99.38
C ASP A 21 73.72 -66.84 98.38
N SER A 22 74.91 -66.66 97.79
CA SER A 22 75.14 -65.65 96.75
C SER A 22 74.34 -65.94 95.48
N SER A 23 74.25 -67.20 95.04
CA SER A 23 73.40 -67.61 93.91
C SER A 23 71.91 -67.44 94.20
N ASN A 24 71.47 -67.75 95.42
CA ASN A 24 70.08 -67.55 95.86
C ASN A 24 69.71 -66.06 95.92
N LEU A 25 70.64 -65.19 96.34
CA LEU A 25 70.46 -63.75 96.33
C LEU A 25 70.33 -63.20 94.90
N LEU A 26 71.23 -63.60 93.99
CA LEU A 26 71.15 -63.24 92.57
C LEU A 26 69.85 -63.72 91.92
N LEU A 27 69.40 -64.94 92.23
CA LEU A 27 68.14 -65.46 91.72
C LEU A 27 66.94 -64.64 92.23
N LYS A 28 66.99 -64.18 93.48
CA LYS A 28 65.96 -63.31 94.07
C LYS A 28 65.94 -61.93 93.39
N ASP A 29 67.11 -61.35 93.14
CA ASP A 29 67.24 -60.05 92.47
C ASP A 29 66.76 -60.11 91.02
N LEU A 30 67.17 -61.15 90.27
CA LEU A 30 66.67 -61.40 88.92
C LEU A 30 65.15 -61.60 88.90
N LYS A 31 64.60 -62.36 89.85
CA LYS A 31 63.14 -62.54 89.97
C LYS A 31 62.43 -61.22 90.23
N ASN A 32 62.98 -60.36 91.09
CA ASN A 32 62.42 -59.04 91.37
C ASN A 32 62.49 -58.11 90.14
N GLU A 33 63.59 -58.16 89.39
CA GLU A 33 63.74 -57.39 88.15
C GLU A 33 62.78 -57.87 87.06
N CYS A 34 62.60 -59.19 86.89
CA CYS A 34 61.59 -59.75 85.99
C CYS A 34 60.17 -59.33 86.40
N LEU A 35 59.85 -59.28 87.70
CA LEU A 35 58.53 -58.82 88.17
C LEU A 35 58.31 -57.33 87.90
N LYS A 36 59.35 -56.49 88.07
CA LYS A 36 59.29 -55.06 87.72
C LYS A 36 59.08 -54.86 86.23
N LEU A 37 59.87 -55.53 85.39
CA LEU A 37 59.72 -55.47 83.93
C LEU A 37 58.35 -55.97 83.48
N LYS A 38 57.81 -57.01 84.12
CA LYS A 38 56.45 -57.48 83.85
C LYS A 38 55.41 -56.40 84.16
N ALA A 39 55.48 -55.76 85.33
CA ALA A 39 54.56 -54.68 85.69
C ALA A 39 54.67 -53.48 84.73
N GLU A 40 55.89 -53.07 84.37
CA GLU A 40 56.11 -51.99 83.39
C GLU A 40 55.56 -52.33 82.00
N MET A 41 55.65 -53.60 81.58
CA MET A 41 55.07 -54.06 80.32
C MET A 41 53.54 -54.11 80.39
N GLU A 42 52.95 -54.57 81.50
CA GLU A 42 51.50 -54.54 81.72
C GLU A 42 50.96 -53.11 81.68
N ASP A 43 51.63 -52.15 82.33
CA ASP A 43 51.25 -50.73 82.28
C ASP A 43 51.31 -50.16 80.86
N LYS A 44 52.35 -50.51 80.08
CA LYS A 44 52.45 -50.11 78.67
C LYS A 44 51.36 -50.74 77.81
N ILE A 45 51.05 -52.02 78.02
CA ILE A 45 49.96 -52.71 77.32
C ILE A 45 48.64 -52.01 77.62
N ASN A 46 48.32 -51.80 78.89
CA ASN A 46 47.10 -51.09 79.32
C ASN A 46 47.01 -49.68 78.71
N PHE A 47 48.13 -48.96 78.65
CA PHE A 47 48.17 -47.65 78.00
C PHE A 47 47.85 -47.72 76.51
N TYR A 48 48.41 -48.69 75.78
CA TYR A 48 48.16 -48.86 74.35
C TYR A 48 46.74 -49.39 74.07
N GLU A 49 46.22 -50.29 74.90
CA GLU A 49 44.83 -50.79 74.81
C GLU A 49 43.84 -49.64 74.97
N ASN A 50 43.99 -48.81 76.01
CA ASN A 50 43.15 -47.61 76.19
C ASN A 50 43.23 -46.66 74.99
N LYS A 51 44.43 -46.48 74.43
CA LYS A 51 44.65 -45.61 73.26
C LYS A 51 44.00 -46.18 72.00
N ILE A 52 44.01 -47.50 71.82
CA ILE A 52 43.33 -48.19 70.72
C ILE A 52 41.82 -48.02 70.88
N GLU A 53 41.27 -48.29 72.07
CA GLU A 53 39.83 -48.15 72.34
C GLU A 53 39.33 -46.72 72.07
N MET A 54 40.07 -45.70 72.49
CA MET A 54 39.72 -44.30 72.19
C MET A 54 39.72 -44.00 70.69
N LYS A 55 40.68 -44.57 69.94
CA LYS A 55 40.73 -44.39 68.49
C LYS A 55 39.61 -45.13 67.77
N GLU A 56 39.24 -46.32 68.24
CA GLU A 56 38.11 -47.08 67.70
C GLU A 56 36.80 -46.32 67.92
N LYS A 57 36.58 -45.77 69.12
CA LYS A 57 35.41 -44.89 69.39
C LYS A 57 35.42 -43.65 68.49
N ALA A 58 36.58 -43.00 68.32
CA ALA A 58 36.68 -41.84 67.44
C ALA A 58 36.37 -42.19 65.97
N ILE A 59 36.88 -43.33 65.47
CA ILE A 59 36.58 -43.83 64.13
C ILE A 59 35.08 -44.08 63.97
N GLU A 60 34.43 -44.67 64.97
CA GLU A 60 32.99 -44.94 64.91
C GLU A 60 32.16 -43.66 64.87
N THR A 61 32.50 -42.66 65.70
CA THR A 61 31.83 -41.34 65.65
C THR A 61 32.05 -40.63 64.31
N LEU A 62 33.24 -40.79 63.70
CA LEU A 62 33.53 -40.22 62.38
C LEU A 62 32.74 -40.90 61.27
N LYS A 63 32.56 -42.23 61.32
CA LYS A 63 31.70 -42.96 60.36
C LYS A 63 30.26 -42.47 60.45
N GLU A 64 29.71 -42.38 61.65
CA GLU A 64 28.33 -41.93 61.87
C GLU A 64 28.13 -40.49 61.38
N THR A 65 29.11 -39.61 61.61
CA THR A 65 29.10 -38.23 61.07
C THR A 65 29.11 -38.22 59.54
N ILE A 66 29.99 -39.01 58.90
CA ILE A 66 30.08 -39.11 57.44
C ILE A 66 28.76 -39.63 56.84
N ASP A 67 28.12 -40.61 57.47
CA ASP A 67 26.88 -41.19 56.96
C ASP A 67 25.70 -40.23 57.12
N ASN A 68 25.64 -39.45 58.22
CA ASN A 68 24.66 -38.39 58.39
C ASN A 68 24.85 -37.24 57.38
N GLU A 69 26.08 -36.84 57.09
CA GLU A 69 26.37 -35.82 56.06
C GLU A 69 25.98 -36.29 54.66
N LYS A 70 26.26 -37.56 54.32
CA LYS A 70 25.82 -38.16 53.04
C LYS A 70 24.30 -38.19 52.94
N LEU A 71 23.60 -38.56 54.02
CA LEU A 71 22.14 -38.60 54.04
C LEU A 71 21.56 -37.20 53.83
N GLY A 72 22.04 -36.19 54.56
CA GLY A 72 21.60 -34.81 54.39
C GLY A 72 21.88 -34.24 52.99
N ALA A 73 23.02 -34.58 52.40
CA ALA A 73 23.34 -34.20 51.02
C ALA A 73 22.38 -34.87 50.00
N PHE A 74 22.03 -36.14 50.22
CA PHE A 74 21.08 -36.87 49.38
C PHE A 74 19.66 -36.31 49.48
N GLU A 75 19.16 -36.04 50.68
CA GLU A 75 17.85 -35.42 50.90
C GLU A 75 17.78 -34.01 50.28
N SER A 76 18.85 -33.22 50.41
CA SER A 76 18.95 -31.91 49.76
C SER A 76 18.90 -32.03 48.24
N PHE A 77 19.62 -32.99 47.65
CA PHE A 77 19.60 -33.25 46.22
C PHE A 77 18.21 -33.70 45.73
N GLU A 78 17.55 -34.58 46.47
CA GLU A 78 16.20 -35.05 46.14
C GLU A 78 15.17 -33.91 46.20
N SER A 79 15.25 -33.04 47.20
CA SER A 79 14.43 -31.83 47.30
C SER A 79 14.67 -30.87 46.13
N HIS A 80 15.94 -30.66 45.73
CA HIS A 80 16.27 -29.86 44.54
C HIS A 80 15.70 -30.48 43.27
N LEU A 81 15.84 -31.79 43.09
CA LEU A 81 15.33 -32.50 41.92
C LEU A 81 13.80 -32.39 41.82
N LYS A 82 13.09 -32.54 42.95
CA LYS A 82 11.64 -32.35 43.04
C LYS A 82 11.24 -30.93 42.64
N THR A 83 11.89 -29.92 43.20
CA THR A 83 11.64 -28.50 42.89
C THR A 83 11.90 -28.21 41.41
N GLN A 84 13.00 -28.73 40.86
CA GLN A 84 13.35 -28.56 39.45
C GLN A 84 12.30 -29.22 38.52
N ASN A 85 11.80 -30.40 38.88
CA ASN A 85 10.74 -31.07 38.12
C ASN A 85 9.42 -30.28 38.13
N GLU A 86 9.05 -29.69 39.26
CA GLU A 86 7.88 -28.81 39.37
C GLU A 86 8.02 -27.56 38.50
N LEU A 87 9.19 -26.91 38.51
CA LEU A 87 9.47 -25.76 37.64
C LEU A 87 9.40 -26.11 36.16
N VAL A 88 9.95 -27.27 35.76
CA VAL A 88 9.86 -27.76 34.38
C VAL A 88 8.41 -28.03 33.98
N LYS A 89 7.58 -28.55 34.89
CA LYS A 89 6.15 -28.77 34.65
C LYS A 89 5.41 -27.44 34.42
N LEU A 90 5.62 -26.46 35.31
CA LEU A 90 5.03 -25.12 35.19
C LEU A 90 5.46 -24.42 33.90
N SER A 91 6.73 -24.50 33.53
CA SER A 91 7.24 -23.92 32.29
C SER A 91 6.60 -24.55 31.04
N LYS A 92 6.36 -25.87 31.04
CA LYS A 92 5.64 -26.55 29.95
C LYS A 92 4.18 -26.10 29.86
N GLU A 93 3.50 -25.96 30.99
CA GLU A 93 2.11 -25.50 31.05
C GLU A 93 2.00 -24.06 30.54
N GLU A 94 2.91 -23.18 30.92
CA GLU A 94 2.97 -21.80 30.46
C GLU A 94 3.27 -21.71 28.95
N TYR A 95 4.24 -22.49 28.45
CA TYR A 95 4.51 -22.60 27.01
C TYR A 95 3.27 -23.04 26.22
N ASN A 96 2.57 -24.07 26.71
CA ASN A 96 1.36 -24.57 26.05
C ASN A 96 0.23 -23.52 26.04
N ARG A 97 0.08 -22.77 27.13
CA ARG A 97 -0.87 -21.65 27.21
C ARG A 97 -0.51 -20.56 26.19
N PHE A 98 0.74 -20.11 26.14
CA PHE A 98 1.19 -19.12 25.17
C PHE A 98 1.00 -19.59 23.73
N LYS A 99 1.33 -20.86 23.46
CA LYS A 99 1.10 -21.47 22.15
C LYS A 99 -0.38 -21.44 21.77
N SER A 100 -1.28 -21.83 22.68
CA SER A 100 -2.72 -21.79 22.43
C SER A 100 -3.23 -20.38 22.20
N GLU A 101 -2.72 -19.39 22.92
CA GLU A 101 -3.10 -17.98 22.74
C GLU A 101 -2.62 -17.45 21.37
N ALA A 102 -1.39 -17.80 20.98
CA ALA A 102 -0.85 -17.48 19.67
C ALA A 102 -1.65 -18.14 18.54
N ASP A 103 -1.96 -19.43 18.66
CA ASP A 103 -2.77 -20.18 17.67
C ASP A 103 -4.17 -19.56 17.50
N ASN A 104 -4.82 -19.15 18.60
CA ASN A 104 -6.11 -18.47 18.56
C ASN A 104 -6.02 -17.10 17.87
N LYS A 105 -4.96 -16.35 18.15
CA LYS A 105 -4.71 -15.05 17.51
C LYS A 105 -4.44 -15.22 16.01
N ILE A 106 -3.69 -16.25 15.62
CA ILE A 106 -3.43 -16.57 14.21
C ILE A 106 -4.75 -16.87 13.50
N LYS A 107 -5.61 -17.74 14.05
CA LYS A 107 -6.93 -18.04 13.47
C LYS A 107 -7.80 -16.80 13.29
N SER A 108 -7.85 -15.95 14.31
CA SER A 108 -8.61 -14.69 14.20
C SER A 108 -8.08 -13.78 13.09
N LEU A 109 -6.76 -13.69 12.92
CA LEU A 109 -6.16 -12.92 11.83
C LEU A 109 -6.43 -13.54 10.46
N GLU A 110 -6.40 -14.88 10.35
CA GLU A 110 -6.75 -15.60 9.12
C GLU A 110 -8.20 -15.36 8.70
N GLU A 111 -9.14 -15.34 9.65
CA GLU A 111 -10.54 -14.98 9.42
C GLU A 111 -10.69 -13.55 8.93
N ILE A 112 -9.99 -12.59 9.56
CA ILE A 112 -9.98 -11.18 9.14
C ILE A 112 -9.44 -11.04 7.71
N ILE A 113 -8.30 -11.68 7.40
CA ILE A 113 -7.70 -11.65 6.06
C ILE A 113 -8.67 -12.24 5.03
N SER A 114 -9.32 -13.35 5.35
CA SER A 114 -10.31 -14.00 4.47
C SER A 114 -11.50 -13.09 4.18
N SER A 115 -12.04 -12.42 5.22
CA SER A 115 -13.11 -11.44 5.06
C SER A 115 -12.68 -10.28 4.16
N ARG A 116 -11.49 -9.72 4.36
CA ARG A 116 -10.96 -8.61 3.56
C ARG A 116 -10.71 -8.99 2.11
N ASN A 117 -10.21 -10.21 1.87
CA ASN A 117 -10.05 -10.72 0.51
C ASN A 117 -11.40 -10.86 -0.21
N SER A 118 -12.44 -11.30 0.49
CA SER A 118 -13.80 -11.34 -0.05
C SER A 118 -14.31 -9.93 -0.41
N GLU A 119 -14.15 -8.95 0.47
CA GLU A 119 -14.50 -7.55 0.21
C GLU A 119 -13.76 -7.00 -1.03
N ILE A 120 -12.45 -7.23 -1.13
CA ILE A 120 -11.64 -6.81 -2.28
C ILE A 120 -12.16 -7.43 -3.58
N ASN A 121 -12.51 -8.72 -3.56
CA ASN A 121 -13.04 -9.40 -4.73
C ASN A 121 -14.40 -8.83 -5.16
N GLN A 122 -15.27 -8.49 -4.21
CA GLN A 122 -16.54 -7.82 -4.51
C GLN A 122 -16.32 -6.44 -5.14
N VAL A 123 -15.40 -5.65 -4.59
CA VAL A 123 -15.06 -4.32 -5.15
C VAL A 123 -14.46 -4.46 -6.56
N LYS A 124 -13.61 -5.45 -6.81
CA LYS A 124 -13.07 -5.72 -8.15
C LYS A 124 -14.16 -6.06 -9.15
N LEU A 125 -15.15 -6.86 -8.75
CA LEU A 125 -16.29 -7.20 -9.61
C LEU A 125 -17.12 -5.94 -9.94
N GLN A 126 -17.45 -5.12 -8.93
CA GLN A 126 -18.17 -3.86 -9.13
C GLN A 126 -17.40 -2.91 -10.05
N LEU A 127 -16.08 -2.77 -9.85
CA LEU A 127 -15.24 -1.94 -10.71
C LEU A 127 -15.26 -2.42 -12.16
N ASN A 128 -15.21 -3.73 -12.38
CA ASN A 128 -15.28 -4.31 -13.72
C ASN A 128 -16.64 -4.05 -14.39
N GLU A 129 -17.75 -4.18 -13.65
CA GLU A 129 -19.10 -3.86 -14.13
C GLU A 129 -19.23 -2.39 -14.54
N GLU A 130 -18.76 -1.47 -13.69
CA GLU A 130 -18.78 -0.03 -14.00
C GLU A 130 -17.87 0.31 -15.18
N THR A 131 -16.71 -0.33 -15.29
CA THR A 131 -15.82 -0.17 -16.45
C THR A 131 -16.50 -0.61 -17.74
N GLN A 132 -17.27 -1.70 -17.72
CA GLN A 132 -18.03 -2.13 -18.89
C GLN A 132 -19.18 -1.18 -19.24
N LYS A 133 -19.89 -0.64 -18.24
CA LYS A 133 -20.92 0.39 -18.47
C LYS A 133 -20.31 1.64 -19.11
N LEU A 134 -19.15 2.06 -18.64
CA LEU A 134 -18.41 3.19 -19.18
C LEU A 134 -18.02 2.96 -20.65
N LYS A 135 -17.47 1.79 -20.99
CA LYS A 135 -17.17 1.45 -22.40
C LYS A 135 -18.40 1.52 -23.30
N LYS A 136 -19.55 0.99 -22.87
CA LYS A 136 -20.80 1.07 -23.63
C LYS A 136 -21.27 2.52 -23.81
N LEU A 137 -21.10 3.36 -22.79
CA LEU A 137 -21.42 4.79 -22.87
C LEU A 137 -20.49 5.51 -23.85
N GLU A 138 -19.19 5.22 -23.82
CA GLU A 138 -18.21 5.76 -24.76
C GLU A 138 -18.58 5.38 -26.21
N GLU A 139 -18.86 4.10 -26.47
CA GLU A 139 -19.32 3.63 -27.79
C GLU A 139 -20.60 4.35 -28.24
N SER A 140 -21.58 4.53 -27.34
CA SER A 140 -22.80 5.28 -27.63
C SER A 140 -22.52 6.77 -27.88
N LEU A 141 -21.52 7.36 -27.25
CA LEU A 141 -21.16 8.76 -27.45
C LEU A 141 -20.45 8.95 -28.79
N TYR A 142 -19.55 8.05 -29.15
CA TYR A 142 -18.92 8.02 -30.47
C TYR A 142 -19.94 7.89 -31.60
N SER A 143 -20.95 7.00 -31.46
CA SER A 143 -21.99 6.85 -32.48
C SER A 143 -22.83 8.13 -32.66
N LYS A 144 -23.17 8.81 -31.55
CA LYS A 144 -23.87 10.11 -31.59
C LYS A 144 -23.02 11.21 -32.21
N ILE A 145 -21.72 11.27 -31.90
CA ILE A 145 -20.80 12.24 -32.52
C ILE A 145 -20.75 12.02 -34.04
N ASN A 146 -20.64 10.76 -34.48
CA ASN A 146 -20.65 10.44 -35.91
C ASN A 146 -21.96 10.83 -36.58
N LEU A 147 -23.11 10.58 -35.94
CA LEU A 147 -24.40 11.03 -36.42
C LEU A 147 -24.46 12.56 -36.58
N ILE A 148 -24.00 13.32 -35.58
CA ILE A 148 -23.95 14.79 -35.63
C ILE A 148 -23.06 15.26 -36.78
N ASN A 149 -21.90 14.63 -36.99
CA ASN A 149 -21.00 14.96 -38.09
C ASN A 149 -21.63 14.69 -39.45
N ASN A 150 -22.37 13.58 -39.60
CA ASN A 150 -23.13 13.28 -40.81
C ASN A 150 -24.22 14.32 -41.06
N ILE A 151 -25.01 14.68 -40.03
CA ILE A 151 -26.05 15.72 -40.13
C ILE A 151 -25.43 17.07 -40.52
N LYS A 152 -24.28 17.45 -39.95
CA LYS A 152 -23.56 18.68 -40.32
C LYS A 152 -23.16 18.67 -41.80
N LYS A 153 -22.68 17.54 -42.31
CA LYS A 153 -22.31 17.37 -43.72
C LYS A 153 -23.53 17.50 -44.63
N GLU A 154 -24.61 16.78 -44.34
CA GLU A 154 -25.87 16.90 -45.08
C GLU A 154 -26.42 18.33 -45.08
N ASN A 155 -26.35 19.02 -43.94
CA ASN A 155 -26.79 20.41 -43.84
C ASN A 155 -25.90 21.37 -44.67
N SER A 156 -24.59 21.11 -44.72
CA SER A 156 -23.67 21.83 -45.61
C SER A 156 -24.04 21.63 -47.09
N ASP A 157 -24.33 20.38 -47.49
CA ASP A 157 -24.72 20.04 -48.86
C ASP A 157 -26.08 20.64 -49.25
N LEU A 158 -27.03 20.70 -48.31
CA LEU A 158 -28.31 21.38 -48.52
C LEU A 158 -28.12 22.89 -48.65
N ASN A 159 -27.28 23.50 -47.81
CA ASN A 159 -26.98 24.93 -47.91
C ASN A 159 -26.29 25.29 -49.23
N SER A 160 -25.40 24.43 -49.74
CA SER A 160 -24.77 24.65 -51.05
C SER A 160 -25.79 24.59 -52.18
N LYS A 161 -26.73 23.63 -52.16
CA LYS A 161 -27.87 23.55 -53.10
C LYS A 161 -28.77 24.78 -53.02
N ILE A 162 -29.10 25.25 -51.82
CA ILE A 162 -29.91 26.46 -51.63
C ILE A 162 -29.20 27.69 -52.21
N SER A 163 -27.89 27.82 -51.99
CA SER A 163 -27.11 28.91 -52.59
C SER A 163 -27.16 28.85 -54.11
N HIS A 164 -26.97 27.67 -54.73
CA HIS A 164 -27.07 27.52 -56.19
C HIS A 164 -28.44 27.95 -56.71
N LEU A 165 -29.53 27.46 -56.11
CA LEU A 165 -30.90 27.84 -56.47
C LEU A 165 -31.16 29.35 -56.33
N LYS A 166 -30.60 30.00 -55.31
CA LYS A 166 -30.69 31.47 -55.17
C LYS A 166 -30.00 32.20 -56.32
N THR A 167 -28.82 31.74 -56.74
CA THR A 167 -28.13 32.28 -57.91
C THR A 167 -28.96 32.10 -59.17
N ASP A 168 -29.52 30.92 -59.40
CA ASP A 168 -30.37 30.62 -60.56
C ASP A 168 -31.62 31.50 -60.56
N MET A 169 -32.27 31.68 -59.41
CA MET A 169 -33.40 32.59 -59.26
C MET A 169 -33.04 34.04 -59.59
N LEU A 170 -31.91 34.54 -59.10
CA LEU A 170 -31.46 35.91 -59.39
C LEU A 170 -31.18 36.10 -60.88
N GLU A 171 -30.62 35.08 -61.54
CA GLU A 171 -30.38 35.13 -62.98
C GLU A 171 -31.70 35.11 -63.78
N GLN A 172 -32.66 34.27 -63.38
CA GLN A 172 -34.00 34.30 -63.95
C GLN A 172 -34.69 35.66 -63.75
N GLU A 173 -34.54 36.27 -62.58
CA GLU A 173 -35.10 37.59 -62.29
C GLU A 173 -34.46 38.67 -63.19
N ARG A 174 -33.15 38.61 -63.44
CA ARG A 174 -32.47 39.48 -64.40
C ARG A 174 -33.01 39.29 -65.81
N ILE A 175 -33.20 38.05 -66.27
CA ILE A 175 -33.77 37.75 -67.59
C ILE A 175 -35.19 38.31 -67.70
N VAL A 176 -36.04 38.07 -66.71
CA VAL A 176 -37.41 38.61 -66.67
C VAL A 176 -37.41 40.14 -66.71
N ASN A 177 -36.51 40.78 -65.97
CA ASN A 177 -36.38 42.24 -65.98
C ASN A 177 -35.89 42.78 -67.33
N LYS A 178 -34.94 42.10 -68.00
CA LYS A 178 -34.55 42.41 -69.39
C LYS A 178 -35.74 42.31 -70.33
N LEU A 179 -36.47 41.19 -70.33
CA LEU A 179 -37.65 40.99 -71.17
C LEU A 179 -38.77 42.00 -70.88
N LYS A 180 -38.99 42.37 -69.60
CA LYS A 180 -39.94 43.43 -69.23
C LYS A 180 -39.52 44.79 -69.81
N ASN A 181 -38.23 45.12 -69.77
CA ASN A 181 -37.72 46.36 -70.33
C ASN A 181 -37.79 46.37 -71.86
N GLU A 182 -37.47 45.24 -72.50
CA GLU A 182 -37.65 45.06 -73.95
C GLU A 182 -39.12 45.20 -74.36
N ASN A 183 -40.05 44.59 -73.63
CA ASN A 183 -41.48 44.75 -73.87
C ASN A 183 -41.97 46.18 -73.61
N LYS A 184 -41.46 46.87 -72.58
CA LYS A 184 -41.77 48.30 -72.39
C LYS A 184 -41.27 49.14 -73.57
N ASN A 185 -40.10 48.83 -74.11
CA ASN A 185 -39.54 49.54 -75.27
C ASN A 185 -40.33 49.21 -76.55
N LYS A 186 -40.73 47.95 -76.76
CA LYS A 186 -41.64 47.56 -77.86
C LYS A 186 -42.99 48.26 -77.74
N ASN A 187 -43.60 48.28 -76.57
CA ASN A 187 -44.86 48.99 -76.33
C ASN A 187 -44.72 50.51 -76.51
N ARG A 188 -43.54 51.10 -76.26
CA ARG A 188 -43.29 52.51 -76.59
C ARG A 188 -43.23 52.72 -78.10
N ASN A 189 -42.53 51.85 -78.83
CA ASN A 189 -42.46 51.92 -80.29
C ASN A 189 -43.82 51.66 -80.96
N GLU A 190 -44.59 50.70 -80.45
CA GLU A 190 -45.97 50.46 -80.88
C GLU A 190 -46.88 51.64 -80.52
N ASN A 191 -46.71 52.29 -79.37
CA ASN A 191 -47.47 53.51 -79.05
C ASN A 191 -47.09 54.70 -79.92
N VAL A 192 -45.84 54.82 -80.37
CA VAL A 192 -45.44 55.82 -81.37
C VAL A 192 -46.13 55.51 -82.70
N PHE A 193 -46.11 54.24 -83.14
CA PHE A 193 -46.80 53.80 -84.34
C PHE A 193 -48.34 53.98 -84.25
N ILE A 194 -48.92 53.75 -83.06
CA ILE A 194 -50.34 53.98 -82.79
C ILE A 194 -50.66 55.48 -82.75
N GLU A 195 -49.79 56.35 -82.23
CA GLU A 195 -50.02 57.80 -82.27
C GLU A 195 -49.82 58.37 -83.69
N GLU A 196 -48.91 57.82 -84.49
CA GLU A 196 -48.81 58.10 -85.93
C GLU A 196 -50.05 57.63 -86.69
N ALA A 197 -50.53 56.40 -86.41
CA ALA A 197 -51.77 55.88 -86.96
C ALA A 197 -52.99 56.69 -86.49
N LYS A 198 -53.03 57.13 -85.23
CA LYS A 198 -54.07 58.03 -84.71
C LYS A 198 -53.98 59.42 -85.34
N SER A 199 -52.80 59.92 -85.66
CA SER A 199 -52.60 61.18 -86.39
C SER A 199 -53.12 61.06 -87.83
N ALA A 200 -52.84 59.95 -88.51
CA ALA A 200 -53.41 59.62 -89.82
C ALA A 200 -54.94 59.44 -89.76
N ILE A 201 -55.45 58.78 -88.73
CA ILE A 201 -56.88 58.66 -88.44
C ILE A 201 -57.50 60.01 -88.09
N ARG A 202 -56.80 60.93 -87.41
CA ARG A 202 -57.26 62.32 -87.16
C ARG A 202 -57.37 63.13 -88.45
N LYS A 203 -56.45 62.94 -89.42
CA LYS A 203 -56.57 63.50 -90.78
C LYS A 203 -57.77 62.93 -91.53
N LEU A 204 -57.97 61.62 -91.49
CA LEU A 204 -59.16 60.96 -92.06
C LEU A 204 -60.45 61.39 -91.33
N LEU A 205 -60.41 61.67 -90.02
CA LEU A 205 -61.54 62.18 -89.23
C LEU A 205 -61.87 63.65 -89.53
N GLU A 206 -60.91 64.47 -89.95
CA GLU A 206 -61.19 65.81 -90.49
C GLU A 206 -61.86 65.73 -91.87
N GLU A 207 -61.50 64.73 -92.70
CA GLU A 207 -62.21 64.44 -93.96
C GLU A 207 -63.63 63.88 -93.72
N PHE A 208 -63.81 63.09 -92.65
CA PHE A 208 -65.10 62.49 -92.28
C PHE A 208 -66.05 63.43 -91.51
N LYS A 209 -65.65 64.66 -91.16
CA LYS A 209 -66.55 65.66 -90.54
C LYS A 209 -67.54 66.31 -91.52
N LYS A 210 -67.59 65.86 -92.78
CA LYS A 210 -68.60 66.27 -93.78
C LYS A 210 -69.86 65.40 -93.83
N GLU A 211 -69.94 64.28 -93.13
CA GLU A 211 -71.17 63.47 -93.10
C GLU A 211 -71.38 62.83 -91.72
N ASN A 212 -72.63 62.84 -91.28
CA ASN A 212 -73.04 62.73 -89.89
C ASN A 212 -73.60 61.31 -89.57
N ILE A 213 -73.60 60.95 -88.26
CA ILE A 213 -74.61 60.12 -87.53
C ILE A 213 -74.36 58.60 -87.24
N ILE A 214 -74.27 58.31 -85.90
CA ILE A 214 -74.75 57.15 -85.07
C ILE A 214 -73.99 55.79 -85.14
N VAL A 215 -73.16 55.38 -84.15
CA VAL A 215 -73.36 54.79 -82.79
C VAL A 215 -73.13 53.26 -82.76
N GLU A 216 -72.58 52.80 -81.62
CA GLU A 216 -72.57 51.42 -81.08
C GLU A 216 -71.63 50.34 -81.65
N SER A 217 -70.53 50.08 -80.93
CA SER A 217 -69.97 48.72 -80.71
C SER A 217 -68.72 48.67 -79.80
N LYS A 218 -68.62 49.54 -78.77
CA LYS A 218 -67.44 49.61 -77.88
C LYS A 218 -67.50 48.76 -76.60
N SER A 219 -68.40 47.78 -76.50
CA SER A 219 -68.62 47.00 -75.27
C SER A 219 -68.06 45.56 -75.28
N LYS A 220 -67.53 45.04 -76.39
CA LYS A 220 -67.00 43.65 -76.44
C LYS A 220 -65.48 43.52 -76.26
N LYS A 221 -64.69 44.58 -76.45
CA LYS A 221 -63.22 44.53 -76.33
C LYS A 221 -62.70 44.73 -74.90
N THR A 222 -63.44 45.47 -74.08
CA THR A 222 -63.14 45.71 -72.66
C THR A 222 -63.44 44.51 -71.76
N ILE A 223 -64.36 43.63 -72.16
CA ILE A 223 -64.72 42.42 -71.39
C ILE A 223 -63.62 41.35 -71.52
N VAL A 224 -63.07 41.14 -72.72
CA VAL A 224 -61.98 40.18 -72.97
C VAL A 224 -60.67 40.61 -72.28
N GLU A 225 -60.33 41.91 -72.28
CA GLU A 225 -59.15 42.42 -71.58
C GLU A 225 -59.26 42.34 -70.03
N LEU A 226 -60.48 42.37 -69.49
CA LEU A 226 -60.71 42.16 -68.06
C LEU A 226 -60.69 40.67 -67.69
N GLU A 227 -61.21 39.79 -68.54
CA GLU A 227 -61.13 38.33 -68.36
C GLU A 227 -59.68 37.81 -68.36
N ASP A 228 -58.82 38.32 -69.24
CA ASP A 228 -57.40 37.94 -69.28
C ASP A 228 -56.60 38.48 -68.09
N LYS A 229 -56.96 39.67 -67.57
CA LYS A 229 -56.38 40.21 -66.32
C LYS A 229 -56.82 39.41 -65.09
N ILE A 230 -58.05 38.89 -65.06
CA ILE A 230 -58.56 38.02 -63.99
C ILE A 230 -57.85 36.65 -64.05
N LYS A 231 -57.66 36.05 -65.23
CA LYS A 231 -56.90 34.80 -65.41
C LYS A 231 -55.43 34.93 -64.95
N MET A 232 -54.77 36.03 -65.30
CA MET A 232 -53.39 36.31 -64.86
C MET A 232 -53.27 36.56 -63.35
N SER A 233 -54.32 37.06 -62.71
CA SER A 233 -54.36 37.29 -61.26
C SER A 233 -54.56 35.96 -60.51
N ASN A 234 -55.41 35.06 -61.01
CA ASN A 234 -55.61 33.72 -60.45
C ASN A 234 -54.34 32.85 -60.55
N LEU A 235 -53.57 32.94 -61.63
CA LEU A 235 -52.27 32.25 -61.78
C LEU A 235 -51.20 32.76 -60.79
N LYS A 236 -51.25 34.04 -60.40
CA LYS A 236 -50.36 34.58 -59.36
C LYS A 236 -50.77 34.11 -57.96
N LEU A 237 -52.07 33.99 -57.71
CA LEU A 237 -52.61 33.48 -56.45
C LEU A 237 -52.19 32.02 -56.20
N ILE A 238 -52.30 31.16 -57.23
CA ILE A 238 -51.89 29.75 -57.17
C ILE A 238 -50.38 29.60 -56.92
N LYS A 239 -49.55 30.47 -57.52
CA LYS A 239 -48.11 30.49 -57.22
C LYS A 239 -47.83 30.90 -55.76
N PHE A 240 -48.57 31.85 -55.22
CA PHE A 240 -48.43 32.27 -53.82
C PHE A 240 -48.82 31.16 -52.84
N GLU A 241 -49.92 30.45 -53.10
CA GLU A 241 -50.34 29.30 -52.27
C GLU A 241 -49.31 28.16 -52.29
N SER A 242 -48.71 27.87 -53.45
CA SER A 242 -47.67 26.83 -53.56
C SER A 242 -46.40 27.17 -52.77
N VAL A 243 -45.99 28.43 -52.75
CA VAL A 243 -44.82 28.90 -51.97
C VAL A 243 -45.14 28.86 -50.49
N TYR A 244 -46.33 29.33 -50.09
CA TYR A 244 -46.77 29.31 -48.69
C TYR A 244 -46.86 27.90 -48.11
N PHE A 245 -47.32 26.92 -48.91
CA PHE A 245 -47.38 25.51 -48.49
C PHE A 245 -45.98 24.92 -48.25
N LEU A 246 -45.04 25.19 -49.17
CA LEU A 246 -43.63 24.78 -49.04
C LEU A 246 -42.93 25.42 -47.84
N GLU A 247 -43.21 26.69 -47.55
CA GLU A 247 -42.68 27.38 -46.38
C GLU A 247 -43.25 26.79 -45.08
N ARG A 248 -44.54 26.44 -45.07
CA ARG A 248 -45.21 25.81 -43.93
C ARG A 248 -44.62 24.43 -43.60
N GLU A 249 -44.36 23.59 -44.61
CA GLU A 249 -43.69 22.30 -44.40
C GLU A 249 -42.27 22.45 -43.85
N LYS A 250 -41.50 23.42 -44.36
CA LYS A 250 -40.16 23.72 -43.84
C LYS A 250 -40.21 24.15 -42.36
N CYS A 251 -41.16 25.01 -42.01
CA CYS A 251 -41.38 25.43 -40.63
C CYS A 251 -41.77 24.25 -39.72
N GLN A 252 -42.64 23.35 -40.19
CA GLN A 252 -43.02 22.14 -39.44
C GLN A 252 -41.80 21.21 -39.22
N THR A 253 -40.97 21.04 -40.24
CA THR A 253 -39.76 20.21 -40.17
C THR A 253 -38.74 20.79 -39.19
N LEU A 254 -38.57 22.12 -39.19
CA LEU A 254 -37.70 22.81 -38.23
C LEU A 254 -38.23 22.70 -36.80
N GLN A 255 -39.55 22.82 -36.59
CA GLN A 255 -40.17 22.58 -35.28
C GLN A 255 -39.89 21.18 -34.75
N ASN A 256 -40.01 20.15 -35.59
CA ASN A 256 -39.70 18.77 -35.18
C ASN A 256 -38.23 18.62 -34.76
N LYS A 257 -37.29 19.21 -35.51
CA LYS A 257 -35.86 19.21 -35.15
C LYS A 257 -35.56 19.95 -33.84
N VAL A 258 -36.24 21.07 -33.59
CA VAL A 258 -36.13 21.81 -32.31
C VAL A 258 -36.62 20.94 -31.15
N GLU A 259 -37.70 20.18 -31.34
CA GLU A 259 -38.23 19.35 -30.26
C GLU A 259 -37.39 18.10 -30.00
N GLU A 260 -36.77 17.54 -31.04
CA GLU A 260 -35.80 16.46 -30.92
C GLU A 260 -34.52 16.91 -30.20
N THR A 261 -33.99 18.09 -30.54
CA THR A 261 -32.84 18.67 -29.84
C THR A 261 -33.13 19.01 -28.38
N LYS A 262 -34.34 19.46 -28.05
CA LYS A 262 -34.76 19.63 -26.64
C LYS A 262 -34.73 18.31 -25.86
N LYS A 263 -35.21 17.20 -26.46
CA LYS A 263 -35.16 15.88 -25.83
C LYS A 263 -33.72 15.43 -25.55
N ILE A 264 -32.81 15.69 -26.49
CA ILE A 264 -31.38 15.40 -26.31
C ILE A 264 -30.80 16.21 -25.13
N LEU A 265 -31.08 17.51 -25.07
CA LEU A 265 -30.60 18.38 -23.98
C LEU A 265 -31.14 17.99 -22.60
N ILE A 266 -32.39 17.51 -22.53
CA ILE A 266 -32.97 17.00 -21.28
C ILE A 266 -32.20 15.74 -20.81
N ASN A 267 -31.94 14.80 -21.73
CA ASN A 267 -31.17 13.59 -21.42
C ASN A 267 -29.73 13.92 -21.00
N GLU A 268 -29.05 14.84 -21.67
CA GLU A 268 -27.70 15.27 -21.27
C GLU A 268 -27.69 15.87 -19.85
N ARG A 269 -28.72 16.66 -19.51
CA ARG A 269 -28.85 17.23 -18.17
C ARG A 269 -29.05 16.16 -17.09
N GLU A 270 -29.77 15.08 -17.39
CA GLU A 270 -29.91 13.95 -16.46
C GLU A 270 -28.62 13.16 -16.29
N ILE A 271 -27.86 12.96 -17.37
CA ILE A 271 -26.54 12.32 -17.32
C ILE A 271 -25.59 13.14 -16.43
N TRP A 272 -25.55 14.47 -16.62
CA TRP A 272 -24.75 15.36 -15.79
C TRP A 272 -25.14 15.32 -14.30
N LYS A 273 -26.44 15.17 -13.99
CA LYS A 273 -26.88 14.99 -12.59
C LYS A 273 -26.36 13.68 -12.00
N LYS A 274 -26.42 12.57 -12.75
CA LYS A 274 -25.89 11.26 -12.31
C LYS A 274 -24.38 11.31 -12.10
N LEU A 275 -23.63 11.85 -13.06
CA LEU A 275 -22.18 12.03 -12.94
C LEU A 275 -21.81 12.91 -11.74
N SER A 276 -22.58 13.97 -11.47
CA SER A 276 -22.37 14.81 -10.29
C SER A 276 -22.61 14.06 -8.98
N GLN A 277 -23.60 13.16 -8.92
CA GLN A 277 -23.85 12.32 -7.75
C GLN A 277 -22.74 11.28 -7.54
N GLU A 278 -22.28 10.64 -8.61
CA GLU A 278 -21.16 9.68 -8.57
C GLU A 278 -19.87 10.36 -8.12
N ASN A 279 -19.58 11.56 -8.62
CA ASN A 279 -18.40 12.31 -8.21
C ASN A 279 -18.45 12.71 -6.72
N ASN A 280 -19.64 13.02 -6.20
CA ASN A 280 -19.83 13.26 -4.76
C ASN A 280 -19.60 11.98 -3.92
N LEU A 281 -20.02 10.81 -4.41
CA LEU A 281 -19.74 9.53 -3.75
C LEU A 281 -18.23 9.21 -3.78
N LEU A 282 -17.58 9.42 -4.92
CA LEU A 282 -16.13 9.24 -5.07
C LEU A 282 -15.35 10.11 -4.09
N ASN A 283 -15.76 11.37 -3.91
CA ASN A 283 -15.15 12.26 -2.92
C ASN A 283 -15.35 11.77 -1.48
N LYS A 284 -16.54 11.25 -1.13
CA LYS A 284 -16.77 10.64 0.19
C LYS A 284 -15.87 9.43 0.43
N ILE A 285 -15.71 8.57 -0.59
CA ILE A 285 -14.82 7.40 -0.51
C ILE A 285 -13.37 7.83 -0.34
N LYS A 286 -12.90 8.84 -1.09
CA LYS A 286 -11.55 9.39 -0.95
C LYS A 286 -11.28 9.89 0.47
N VAL A 287 -12.21 10.65 1.06
CA VAL A 287 -12.07 11.14 2.43
C VAL A 287 -11.99 9.98 3.42
N LYS A 288 -12.83 8.95 3.27
CA LYS A 288 -12.80 7.77 4.13
C LYS A 288 -11.48 7.01 4.04
N LEU A 289 -10.99 6.75 2.83
CA LEU A 289 -9.70 6.09 2.60
C LEU A 289 -8.53 6.91 3.17
N SER A 290 -8.59 8.25 3.06
CA SER A 290 -7.56 9.12 3.65
C SER A 290 -7.50 8.96 5.17
N ASN A 291 -8.65 8.89 5.84
CA ASN A 291 -8.72 8.69 7.29
C ASN A 291 -8.22 7.29 7.68
N ASP A 292 -8.62 6.24 6.95
CA ASP A 292 -8.19 4.87 7.21
C ASP A 292 -6.66 4.72 7.07
N ILE A 293 -6.04 5.40 6.08
CA ILE A 293 -4.58 5.45 5.90
C ILE A 293 -3.92 6.17 7.08
N GLU A 294 -4.50 7.27 7.56
CA GLU A 294 -3.96 8.01 8.71
C GLU A 294 -3.97 7.16 9.99
N ASP A 295 -5.05 6.42 10.24
CA ASP A 295 -5.17 5.50 11.37
C ASP A 295 -4.17 4.33 11.29
N LEU A 296 -3.97 3.77 10.09
CA LEU A 296 -2.95 2.74 9.87
C LEU A 296 -1.53 3.28 10.13
N ASN A 297 -1.23 4.50 9.69
CA ASN A 297 0.06 5.14 9.95
C ASN A 297 0.28 5.39 11.45
N LYS A 298 -0.75 5.78 12.21
CA LYS A 298 -0.68 5.91 13.68
C LYS A 298 -0.39 4.56 14.34
N LYS A 299 -1.06 3.48 13.91
CA LYS A 299 -0.79 2.12 14.39
C LYS A 299 0.63 1.66 14.07
N ASN A 300 1.12 1.94 12.86
CA ASN A 300 2.47 1.57 12.45
C ASN A 300 3.54 2.27 13.32
N LYS A 301 3.37 3.56 13.61
CA LYS A 301 4.25 4.29 14.55
C LYS A 301 4.26 3.67 15.95
N ASN A 302 3.11 3.22 16.45
CA ASN A 302 3.04 2.52 17.74
C ASN A 302 3.78 1.17 17.70
N TYR A 303 3.68 0.42 16.60
CA TYR A 303 4.43 -0.82 16.44
C TYR A 303 5.94 -0.57 16.37
N GLU A 304 6.39 0.44 15.62
CA GLU A 304 7.81 0.83 15.57
C GLU A 304 8.35 1.20 16.96
N HIS A 305 7.57 1.96 17.75
CA HIS A 305 7.94 2.29 19.12
C HIS A 305 8.03 1.04 20.01
N THR A 306 7.07 0.12 19.88
CA THR A 306 7.06 -1.15 20.62
C THR A 306 8.27 -2.01 20.25
N ILE A 307 8.61 -2.10 18.96
CA ILE A 307 9.78 -2.84 18.48
C ILE A 307 11.06 -2.22 19.04
N LYS A 308 11.21 -0.89 19.01
CA LYS A 308 12.36 -0.21 19.63
C LYS A 308 12.49 -0.52 21.12
N ASN A 309 11.40 -0.44 21.87
CA ASN A 309 11.41 -0.77 23.31
C ASN A 309 11.77 -2.23 23.57
N LEU A 310 11.34 -3.16 22.71
CA LEU A 310 11.72 -4.57 22.81
C LEU A 310 13.20 -4.77 22.46
N GLN A 311 13.71 -4.11 21.42
CA GLN A 311 15.13 -4.14 21.06
C GLN A 311 16.03 -3.61 22.19
N GLU A 312 15.60 -2.54 22.86
CA GLU A 312 16.31 -1.98 24.01
C GLU A 312 16.32 -2.93 25.21
N LYS A 313 15.16 -3.52 25.57
CA LYS A 313 15.09 -4.56 26.61
C LYS A 313 15.95 -5.78 26.30
N VAL A 314 16.01 -6.20 25.03
CA VAL A 314 16.85 -7.33 24.61
C VAL A 314 18.33 -6.98 24.72
N LYS A 315 18.74 -5.73 24.44
CA LYS A 315 20.09 -5.24 24.70
C LYS A 315 20.43 -5.25 26.18
N ASP A 316 19.51 -4.78 27.04
CA ASP A 316 19.71 -4.74 28.50
C ASP A 316 19.85 -6.14 29.12
N LEU A 317 19.20 -7.14 28.54
CA LEU A 317 19.32 -8.54 28.95
C LEU A 317 20.66 -9.18 28.55
N GLY A 318 21.51 -8.49 27.78
CA GLY A 318 22.84 -8.98 27.40
C GLY A 318 22.83 -10.18 26.45
N ILE A 319 21.74 -10.40 25.71
CA ILE A 319 21.52 -11.60 24.89
C ILE A 319 22.09 -11.45 23.46
N PHE A 320 22.59 -10.29 23.05
CA PHE A 320 23.14 -10.09 21.70
C PHE A 320 24.67 -10.15 21.65
N GLN A 321 25.20 -11.24 21.06
CA GLN A 321 26.39 -11.18 20.21
C GLN A 321 25.96 -10.61 18.84
N GLU A 322 26.61 -9.54 18.40
CA GLU A 322 26.45 -8.99 17.05
C GLU A 322 26.93 -10.03 16.01
N SER A 323 26.02 -10.86 15.50
CA SER A 323 26.23 -11.51 14.22
C SER A 323 25.77 -10.55 13.12
N SER A 324 26.72 -9.82 12.56
CA SER A 324 26.58 -9.13 11.28
C SER A 324 26.27 -10.16 10.19
N ILE A 325 24.99 -10.41 9.94
CA ILE A 325 24.56 -11.15 8.76
C ILE A 325 24.60 -10.16 7.60
N ILE A 326 25.72 -10.17 6.89
CA ILE A 326 25.82 -9.66 5.53
C ILE A 326 25.00 -10.64 4.68
N CYS A 327 23.85 -10.18 4.18
CA CYS A 327 23.08 -10.94 3.19
C CYS A 327 23.77 -10.78 1.83
N ASP A 328 24.58 -11.76 1.46
CA ASP A 328 24.97 -11.95 0.06
C ASP A 328 23.81 -12.63 -0.68
N ASP A 329 23.23 -11.91 -1.63
CA ASP A 329 22.28 -12.43 -2.60
C ASP A 329 23.00 -13.36 -3.59
N SER A 330 23.22 -14.62 -3.23
CA SER A 330 23.40 -15.68 -4.24
C SER A 330 22.98 -17.06 -3.73
N GLU A 331 21.99 -17.59 -4.44
CA GLU A 331 21.68 -19.01 -4.68
C GLU A 331 21.78 -20.04 -3.53
N THR A 332 20.62 -20.64 -3.24
CA THR A 332 20.42 -21.88 -2.47
C THR A 332 21.49 -22.96 -2.71
N PRO A 333 21.91 -23.76 -1.69
CA PRO A 333 21.12 -24.97 -1.36
C PRO A 333 21.14 -25.47 0.10
N LYS A 334 19.97 -26.01 0.51
CA LYS A 334 19.67 -27.10 1.49
C LYS A 334 20.25 -27.01 2.93
N PRO A 335 19.41 -27.08 3.98
CA PRO A 335 19.91 -27.23 5.35
C PRO A 335 20.27 -28.70 5.64
N LYS A 336 21.55 -28.95 5.94
CA LYS A 336 21.95 -30.11 6.75
C LYS A 336 21.75 -29.75 8.21
N LEU A 337 20.83 -30.45 8.87
CA LEU A 337 20.67 -30.43 10.32
C LEU A 337 21.90 -31.09 10.95
N VAL A 338 22.86 -30.30 11.43
CA VAL A 338 23.94 -30.79 12.31
C VAL A 338 23.52 -30.47 13.74
N ILE A 339 23.00 -31.50 14.42
CA ILE A 339 22.81 -31.46 15.87
C ILE A 339 24.20 -31.58 16.50
N ALA A 340 24.78 -30.45 16.88
CA ALA A 340 25.96 -30.42 17.74
C ALA A 340 25.50 -30.61 19.19
N ASN A 341 25.55 -31.85 19.67
CA ASN A 341 25.42 -32.17 21.09
C ASN A 341 26.61 -31.56 21.85
N THR A 342 26.30 -30.58 22.70
CA THR A 342 27.21 -30.03 23.71
C THR A 342 27.37 -31.03 24.85
N GLN A 343 28.43 -31.84 24.82
CA GLN A 343 28.94 -32.49 26.03
C GLN A 343 29.97 -31.58 26.70
N ARG A 344 29.51 -30.82 27.70
CA ARG A 344 30.40 -30.26 28.72
C ARG A 344 30.86 -31.40 29.63
N VAL A 345 32.12 -31.80 29.48
CA VAL A 345 32.82 -32.59 30.50
C VAL A 345 33.66 -31.61 31.32
N PHE A 346 33.24 -31.41 32.57
CA PHE A 346 34.05 -30.77 33.61
C PHE A 346 35.10 -31.76 34.12
N SER A 347 36.37 -31.37 34.16
CA SER A 347 37.44 -31.87 35.07
C SER A 347 38.80 -31.16 34.76
N PRO A 348 39.79 -31.11 35.68
CA PRO A 348 40.08 -29.93 36.49
C PRO A 348 41.45 -29.30 36.19
N LYS A 349 41.68 -28.13 36.80
CA LYS A 349 42.91 -27.32 36.84
C LYS A 349 44.21 -28.15 36.80
N LYS A 350 45.09 -27.83 35.84
CA LYS A 350 46.55 -27.89 36.03
C LYS A 350 47.22 -26.67 35.41
N THR A 351 47.93 -25.94 36.26
CA THR A 351 48.91 -24.91 35.98
C THR A 351 50.13 -25.49 35.26
N THR A 352 50.57 -24.87 34.16
CA THR A 352 51.99 -24.63 33.84
C THR A 352 52.05 -23.70 32.62
N GLY A 353 52.83 -22.63 32.74
CA GLY A 353 53.04 -21.68 31.66
C GLY A 353 53.87 -22.26 30.52
N ASN A 354 53.64 -21.74 29.31
CA ASN A 354 54.71 -21.59 28.33
C ASN A 354 54.35 -20.52 27.30
N LYS A 355 55.23 -19.52 27.21
CA LYS A 355 55.24 -18.50 26.16
C LYS A 355 55.62 -19.16 24.84
N ARG A 356 54.85 -18.95 23.77
CA ARG A 356 55.37 -18.94 22.39
C ARG A 356 54.69 -17.84 21.59
N ARG A 357 55.52 -16.93 21.08
CA ARG A 357 55.22 -15.95 20.02
C ARG A 357 55.28 -16.68 18.68
N PHE A 358 54.34 -16.39 17.80
CA PHE A 358 54.46 -16.47 16.33
C PHE A 358 53.64 -15.27 15.82
N LEU A 359 54.26 -14.16 15.40
CA LEU A 359 54.73 -13.85 14.05
C LEU A 359 53.68 -14.20 12.97
N ILE A 360 52.96 -13.16 12.54
CA ILE A 360 52.23 -13.12 11.27
C ILE A 360 52.84 -11.93 10.51
N GLU A 361 53.51 -12.22 9.40
CA GLU A 361 53.94 -11.23 8.41
C GLU A 361 52.78 -10.85 7.48
N PRO A 362 52.83 -9.67 6.83
CA PRO A 362 51.79 -9.17 5.94
C PRO A 362 52.08 -9.48 4.47
N GLU A 363 51.10 -9.99 3.72
CA GLU A 363 51.19 -10.08 2.25
C GLU A 363 50.15 -9.16 1.59
N GLU A 364 50.70 -8.03 1.15
CA GLU A 364 50.60 -7.35 -0.14
C GLU A 364 49.30 -7.31 -0.96
N PHE A 365 49.03 -6.08 -1.39
CA PHE A 365 48.24 -5.61 -2.52
C PHE A 365 48.45 -6.40 -3.82
N CYS A 366 47.37 -6.56 -4.59
CA CYS A 366 47.40 -6.63 -6.05
C CYS A 366 46.21 -5.86 -6.63
N GLU A 367 46.51 -4.75 -7.31
CA GLU A 367 45.64 -4.12 -8.31
C GLU A 367 45.85 -4.82 -9.66
N GLU A 368 44.78 -5.18 -10.37
CA GLU A 368 44.77 -5.41 -11.83
C GLU A 368 43.30 -5.26 -12.31
N ILE A 369 42.88 -4.12 -12.89
CA ILE A 369 42.90 -3.64 -14.30
C ILE A 369 42.06 -4.50 -15.29
N VAL A 370 41.25 -3.77 -16.10
CA VAL A 370 40.66 -4.09 -17.43
C VAL A 370 39.28 -4.78 -17.42
N SER A 371 38.18 -4.01 -17.38
CA SER A 371 37.37 -3.52 -18.53
C SER A 371 36.49 -4.56 -19.24
N PHE A 372 35.18 -4.28 -19.38
CA PHE A 372 34.52 -4.09 -20.70
C PHE A 372 33.02 -3.75 -20.53
N GLU A 373 32.63 -2.69 -21.23
CA GLU A 373 31.33 -2.45 -21.88
C GLU A 373 29.99 -2.69 -21.15
N SER A 374 29.31 -1.57 -20.88
CA SER A 374 27.95 -1.37 -21.39
C SER A 374 27.68 0.10 -21.71
N LYS A 375 28.08 0.48 -22.93
CA LYS A 375 27.68 1.73 -23.59
C LYS A 375 26.21 1.66 -24.03
N LYS A 376 25.53 2.79 -23.82
CA LYS A 376 24.51 3.39 -24.70
C LYS A 376 23.13 2.72 -24.79
N ARG A 377 22.13 3.43 -24.27
CA ARG A 377 21.25 4.38 -25.01
C ARG A 377 20.59 5.28 -23.93
N GLN A 378 20.87 6.59 -23.82
CA GLN A 378 20.29 7.69 -24.62
C GLN A 378 18.78 7.46 -24.87
N THR A 379 17.82 8.33 -24.55
CA THR A 379 17.85 9.80 -24.47
C THR A 379 16.44 10.33 -24.12
N THR A 380 16.40 11.48 -23.43
CA THR A 380 15.48 12.62 -23.67
C THR A 380 14.02 12.51 -23.22
N ILE A 381 13.64 13.32 -22.21
CA ILE A 381 12.76 14.49 -22.39
C ILE A 381 13.04 15.51 -21.27
N GLN A 382 13.26 16.74 -21.73
CA GLN A 382 13.31 17.98 -20.96
C GLN A 382 12.12 18.15 -20.01
N LYS A 383 12.36 18.68 -18.81
CA LYS A 383 11.76 19.95 -18.38
C LYS A 383 12.48 20.52 -17.16
N LEU A 384 13.27 21.54 -17.46
CA LEU A 384 13.73 22.59 -16.56
C LEU A 384 12.54 23.46 -16.11
N LEU A 385 12.76 24.15 -14.98
CA LEU A 385 12.05 25.33 -14.45
C LEU A 385 10.72 24.98 -13.76
N ILE A 386 10.57 25.22 -12.45
CA ILE A 386 10.58 26.56 -11.84
C ILE A 386 11.39 26.60 -10.53
N GLU A 387 12.18 27.67 -10.43
CA GLU A 387 13.02 28.11 -9.31
C GLU A 387 12.22 28.59 -8.10
N ASP A 388 12.91 28.52 -6.96
CA ASP A 388 12.93 29.46 -5.83
C ASP A 388 11.63 29.96 -5.21
N GLU A 389 11.43 29.59 -3.95
CA GLU A 389 11.27 30.60 -2.89
C GLU A 389 11.74 30.05 -1.53
N LYS A 390 12.82 30.65 -1.04
CA LYS A 390 13.30 30.56 0.34
C LYS A 390 12.37 31.37 1.24
N TYR A 391 11.94 30.81 2.36
CA TYR A 391 11.78 31.57 3.60
C TYR A 391 12.22 30.73 4.80
N SER A 392 13.06 31.34 5.63
CA SER A 392 13.58 30.81 6.88
C SER A 392 12.55 30.91 8.01
N VAL A 393 12.52 29.87 8.84
CA VAL A 393 12.52 29.86 10.31
C VAL A 393 11.83 31.03 11.02
N ASP A 394 10.74 30.73 11.73
CA ASP A 394 10.65 31.03 13.16
C ASP A 394 9.74 30.00 13.87
N ASN A 395 10.23 29.59 15.04
CA ASN A 395 9.57 28.74 16.02
C ASN A 395 8.31 29.41 16.58
N LEU A 396 7.31 28.61 16.97
CA LEU A 396 6.72 28.66 18.32
C LEU A 396 5.72 27.52 18.55
N ASP A 397 5.72 27.09 19.80
CA ASP A 397 5.15 25.87 20.35
C ASP A 397 3.62 25.88 20.53
N ASP A 398 3.12 24.66 20.74
CA ASP A 398 2.12 24.25 21.72
C ASP A 398 0.75 24.94 21.80
N SER A 399 -0.21 24.18 21.26
CA SER A 399 -1.29 23.54 22.01
C SER A 399 -2.35 24.38 22.76
N CYS A 400 -3.59 23.94 22.51
CA CYS A 400 -4.81 24.16 23.30
C CYS A 400 -5.56 25.49 23.05
N ILE A 401 -6.74 25.40 22.44
CA ILE A 401 -8.08 25.55 23.07
C ILE A 401 -9.15 25.91 22.01
N ASP A 402 -10.22 25.11 22.06
CA ASP A 402 -11.61 25.32 21.66
C ASP A 402 -12.03 25.62 20.20
N SER A 403 -12.62 24.56 19.66
CA SER A 403 -13.61 24.55 18.60
C SER A 403 -14.84 25.42 18.99
N LYS A 404 -14.92 26.64 18.46
CA LYS A 404 -16.19 27.35 18.29
C LYS A 404 -16.50 27.54 16.81
N ALA A 405 -17.70 27.10 16.46
CA ALA A 405 -18.30 27.16 15.14
C ALA A 405 -18.16 28.54 14.50
N LEU A 406 -17.56 28.61 13.31
CA LEU A 406 -17.76 29.70 12.37
C LEU A 406 -18.36 29.17 11.07
N ILE A 407 -19.67 29.36 10.97
CA ILE A 407 -20.42 29.30 9.71
C ILE A 407 -20.00 30.52 8.89
N ILE A 408 -19.18 30.32 7.86
CA ILE A 408 -18.96 31.34 6.83
C ILE A 408 -19.63 30.87 5.54
N LYS A 409 -20.72 31.56 5.20
CA LYS A 409 -21.41 31.47 3.90
C LYS A 409 -20.48 31.95 2.78
N PRO A 410 -20.42 31.30 1.62
CA PRO A 410 -19.70 31.85 0.47
C PRO A 410 -20.48 33.03 -0.10
N SER A 411 -19.83 34.19 -0.13
CA SER A 411 -20.33 35.41 -0.75
C SER A 411 -20.30 35.27 -2.28
N THR A 412 -21.46 35.49 -2.90
CA THR A 412 -21.61 35.64 -4.35
C THR A 412 -20.97 36.95 -4.80
N LYS A 413 -19.85 36.89 -5.55
CA LYS A 413 -19.41 37.99 -6.41
C LYS A 413 -19.61 37.61 -7.87
N ARG A 414 -20.74 38.06 -8.42
CA ARG A 414 -20.94 38.31 -9.85
C ARG A 414 -20.12 39.53 -10.23
N TYR A 415 -19.22 39.41 -11.21
CA TYR A 415 -18.87 40.49 -12.14
C TYR A 415 -18.06 39.89 -13.30
N ILE A 416 -18.72 39.64 -14.44
CA ILE A 416 -18.09 39.87 -15.74
C ILE A 416 -19.03 40.73 -16.58
N LYS A 417 -18.48 41.88 -16.92
CA LYS A 417 -19.06 43.06 -17.55
C LYS A 417 -19.08 42.83 -19.05
N LYS A 418 -20.27 42.83 -19.67
CA LYS A 418 -20.45 42.85 -21.13
C LYS A 418 -20.13 44.26 -21.67
N ARG A 419 -19.25 44.31 -22.67
CA ARG A 419 -19.06 45.33 -23.73
C ARG A 419 -18.42 44.55 -24.90
N ASN A 420 -18.91 44.52 -26.13
CA ASN A 420 -19.32 45.57 -27.08
C ASN A 420 -20.31 44.97 -28.11
N ARG A 421 -21.43 45.63 -28.45
CA ARG A 421 -21.64 46.55 -29.60
C ARG A 421 -21.49 45.87 -30.98
N THR A 422 -22.62 45.52 -31.61
CA THR A 422 -23.34 46.22 -32.72
C THR A 422 -22.89 45.78 -34.12
N LEU A 423 -23.81 45.27 -34.94
CA LEU A 423 -24.17 45.82 -36.26
C LEU A 423 -25.30 45.01 -36.93
N LYS A 424 -26.31 45.78 -37.38
CA LYS A 424 -27.51 45.47 -38.19
C LYS A 424 -28.70 44.83 -37.48
#